data_AF-A0A329MD10-F1
#
_entry.id   AF-A0A329MD10-F1
#
_cell.length_a   1.000
_cell.length_b   1.000
_cell.length_c   1.000
_cell.angle_alpha   90.00
_cell.angle_beta   90.00
_cell.angle_gamma   90.00
#
_symmetry.space_group_name_H-M   'P 1'
#
loop_
_entity.id
_entity.type
_entity.pdbx_description
1 polymer ?
#
loop_
_entity_poly.entity_id
_entity_poly.type
_entity_poly.pdbx_seq_one_letter_code
_entity_poly.pdbx_strand_id
1 'polypeptide(L)'
;MATTGKAALRDQLLAARRRVADDVRAIEARQLCERLETLESIVTSGSTVCAYVPVGTEPGSAAMLDTLLRRTGRVLLPVARTAADDTPLPLSWGEYRPGTLTTGRWGLL
;
A
#
# COMPACT_ATOMS: atom_id res chain seq x y z
N MET A 1 24.90 17.64 -12.43
CA MET A 1 23.78 17.02 -13.17
C MET A 1 22.51 17.74 -12.72
N ALA A 2 21.73 18.32 -13.63
CA ALA A 2 20.45 18.93 -13.27
C ALA A 2 19.53 17.81 -12.74
N THR A 3 19.04 17.96 -11.51
CA THR A 3 18.11 17.00 -10.92
C THR A 3 16.75 17.17 -11.57
N THR A 4 16.22 16.09 -12.15
CA THR A 4 14.83 16.06 -12.63
C THR A 4 13.90 16.49 -11.50
N GLY A 5 13.07 17.50 -11.75
CA GLY A 5 12.11 17.98 -10.76
C GLY A 5 11.15 16.88 -10.31
N LYS A 6 10.69 16.93 -9.06
CA LYS A 6 9.79 15.92 -8.44
C LYS A 6 8.57 15.59 -9.30
N ALA A 7 8.00 16.59 -9.99
CA ALA A 7 6.87 16.41 -10.89
C ALA A 7 7.24 15.55 -12.12
N ALA A 8 8.29 15.92 -12.85
CA ALA A 8 8.75 15.19 -14.02
C ALA A 8 9.15 13.74 -13.68
N LEU A 9 9.82 13.52 -12.54
CA LEU A 9 10.15 12.16 -12.08
C LEU A 9 8.89 11.34 -11.76
N ARG A 10 7.88 11.95 -11.12
CA ARG A 10 6.61 11.27 -10.83
C ARG A 10 5.92 10.83 -12.12
N ASP A 11 5.87 11.69 -13.13
CA ASP A 11 5.24 11.37 -14.40
C ASP A 11 5.95 10.22 -15.11
N GLN A 12 7.28 10.23 -15.09
CA GLN A 12 8.10 9.14 -15.63
C GLN A 12 7.81 7.80 -14.93
N LEU A 13 7.78 7.79 -13.60
CA LEU A 13 7.55 6.57 -12.81
C LEU A 13 6.13 6.03 -13.00
N LEU A 14 5.12 6.91 -13.03
CA LEU A 14 3.74 6.51 -13.29
C LEU A 14 3.58 5.96 -14.71
N ALA A 15 4.23 6.56 -15.70
CA ALA A 15 4.22 6.06 -17.07
C ALA A 15 4.94 4.71 -17.19
N ALA A 16 6.04 4.50 -16.47
CA ALA A 16 6.72 3.21 -16.42
C ALA A 16 5.83 2.12 -15.80
N ARG A 17 5.20 2.40 -14.65
CA ARG A 17 4.31 1.45 -13.97
C ARG A 17 3.08 1.07 -14.82
N ARG A 18 2.54 2.01 -15.59
CA ARG A 18 1.44 1.72 -16.54
C ARG A 18 1.83 0.81 -17.71
N ARG A 19 3.12 0.68 -18.04
CA ARG A 19 3.61 -0.18 -19.12
C ARG A 19 3.91 -1.61 -18.67
N VAL A 20 3.88 -1.89 -17.37
CA VAL A 20 4.05 -3.25 -16.85
C VAL A 20 2.79 -4.05 -17.16
N ALA A 21 2.96 -5.17 -17.87
CA ALA A 21 1.87 -6.06 -18.22
C ALA A 21 1.19 -6.65 -16.98
N ASP A 22 -0.09 -6.97 -17.10
CA ASP A 22 -0.93 -7.38 -15.97
C ASP A 22 -0.49 -8.70 -15.34
N ASP A 23 -0.02 -9.64 -16.16
CA ASP A 23 0.53 -10.92 -15.75
C ASP A 23 1.85 -10.77 -14.99
N VAL A 24 2.75 -9.91 -15.50
CA VAL A 24 4.01 -9.56 -14.82
C VAL A 24 3.71 -8.94 -13.46
N ARG A 25 2.80 -7.96 -13.40
CA ARG A 25 2.41 -7.31 -12.14
C ARG A 25 1.79 -8.30 -11.15
N ALA A 26 0.99 -9.26 -11.61
CA ALA A 26 0.44 -10.31 -10.77
C ALA A 26 1.53 -11.25 -10.23
N ILE A 27 2.55 -11.57 -11.03
CA ILE A 27 3.72 -12.33 -10.60
C ILE A 27 4.51 -11.57 -9.53
N GLU A 28 4.82 -10.31 -9.77
CA GLU A 28 5.54 -9.44 -8.83
C GLU A 28 4.76 -9.27 -7.51
N ALA A 29 3.43 -9.12 -7.57
CA ALA A 29 2.59 -9.01 -6.38
C ALA A 29 2.63 -10.27 -5.51
N ARG A 30 2.69 -11.46 -6.12
CA ARG A 30 2.84 -12.73 -5.39
C ARG A 30 4.24 -12.86 -4.77
N GLN A 31 5.28 -12.54 -5.55
CA GLN A 31 6.67 -12.54 -5.06
C GLN A 31 6.85 -11.59 -3.88
N LEU A 32 6.16 -10.44 -3.89
CA LEU A 32 6.13 -9.54 -2.75
C LEU A 32 5.53 -10.23 -1.52
N CYS A 33 4.39 -10.90 -1.65
CA CYS A 33 3.77 -11.63 -0.53
C CYS A 33 4.71 -12.74 0.00
N GLU A 34 5.31 -13.53 -0.89
CA GLU A 34 6.31 -14.55 -0.52
C GLU A 34 7.47 -13.93 0.24
N ARG A 35 7.95 -12.76 -0.18
CA ARG A 35 9.02 -12.07 0.53
C ARG A 35 8.57 -11.59 1.91
N LEU A 36 7.33 -11.08 2.04
CA LEU A 36 6.79 -10.66 3.33
C LEU A 36 6.66 -11.82 4.32
N GLU A 37 6.34 -13.03 3.85
CA GLU A 37 6.34 -14.23 4.70
C GLU A 37 7.72 -14.49 5.33
N THR A 38 8.81 -14.17 4.62
CA THR A 38 10.18 -14.40 5.10
C THR A 38 10.73 -13.33 6.06
N LEU A 39 9.93 -12.35 6.49
CA LEU A 39 10.39 -11.21 7.32
C LEU A 39 10.58 -11.51 8.82
N GLU A 40 10.87 -12.75 9.21
CA GLU A 40 10.96 -13.18 10.62
C GLU A 40 11.95 -12.37 11.47
N SER A 41 13.01 -11.83 10.85
CA SER A 41 14.01 -11.01 11.53
C SER A 41 13.60 -9.55 11.71
N ILE A 42 12.48 -9.11 11.11
CA ILE A 42 12.07 -7.70 11.04
C ILE A 42 10.75 -7.47 11.78
N VAL A 43 9.81 -8.43 11.70
CA VAL A 43 8.51 -8.33 12.38
C VAL A 43 8.26 -9.54 13.25
N THR A 44 7.65 -9.32 14.40
CA THR A 44 7.23 -10.36 15.33
C THR A 44 5.72 -10.31 15.51
N SER A 45 5.16 -11.35 16.14
CA SER A 45 3.72 -11.41 16.49
C SER A 45 3.27 -10.31 17.46
N GLY A 46 4.19 -9.56 18.08
CA GLY A 46 3.88 -8.37 18.89
C GLY A 46 3.98 -7.05 18.12
N SER A 47 4.49 -7.07 16.88
CA SER A 47 4.71 -5.86 16.09
C SER A 47 3.40 -5.24 15.60
N THR A 48 3.40 -3.91 15.48
CA THR A 48 2.42 -3.16 14.71
C THR A 48 3.06 -2.69 13.41
N VAL A 49 2.43 -3.00 12.27
CA VAL A 49 2.91 -2.60 10.94
C VAL A 49 1.91 -1.65 10.29
N CYS A 50 2.38 -0.51 9.81
CA CYS A 50 1.61 0.35 8.93
C CYS A 50 1.80 -0.11 7.48
N ALA A 51 0.70 -0.38 6.80
CA ALA A 51 0.67 -0.80 5.39
C ALA A 51 -0.26 0.11 4.59
N TYR A 52 -0.39 -0.15 3.29
CA TYR A 52 -1.35 0.53 2.41
C TYR A 52 -2.12 -0.52 1.62
N VAL A 53 -3.32 -0.16 1.14
CA VAL A 53 -4.05 -0.95 0.15
C VAL A 53 -3.55 -0.51 -1.22
N PRO A 54 -2.89 -1.39 -2.01
CA PRO A 54 -2.38 -0.99 -3.32
C PRO A 54 -3.51 -0.57 -4.27
N VAL A 55 -3.35 0.57 -4.95
CA VAL A 55 -4.34 1.09 -5.91
C VAL A 55 -3.76 1.21 -7.31
N GLY A 56 -4.58 0.90 -8.32
CA GLY A 56 -4.19 0.97 -9.73
C GLY A 56 -2.97 0.09 -10.04
N THR A 57 -1.85 0.73 -10.41
CA THR A 57 -0.60 0.05 -10.79
C THR A 57 0.43 0.07 -9.66
N GLU A 58 0.00 0.16 -8.41
CA GLU A 58 0.88 0.05 -7.22
C GLU A 58 1.45 -1.36 -7.04
N PRO A 59 2.67 -1.48 -6.49
CA PRO A 59 3.25 -2.79 -6.20
C PRO A 59 2.42 -3.56 -5.16
N GLY A 60 2.26 -4.86 -5.40
CA GLY A 60 1.57 -5.74 -4.47
C GLY A 60 0.07 -5.87 -4.73
N SER A 61 -0.61 -6.48 -3.76
CA SER A 61 -2.05 -6.68 -3.77
C SER A 61 -2.59 -6.62 -2.34
N ALA A 62 -3.90 -6.58 -2.17
CA ALA A 62 -4.53 -6.65 -0.85
C ALA A 62 -4.15 -7.93 -0.06
N ALA A 63 -3.77 -9.03 -0.74
CA ALA A 63 -3.32 -10.27 -0.10
C ALA A 63 -2.08 -10.07 0.80
N MET A 64 -1.26 -9.05 0.53
CA MET A 64 -0.13 -8.71 1.39
C MET A 64 -0.59 -8.34 2.81
N LEU A 65 -1.76 -7.73 2.95
CA LEU A 65 -2.29 -7.32 4.26
C LEU A 65 -2.60 -8.55 5.13
N ASP A 66 -3.16 -9.59 4.53
CA ASP A 66 -3.42 -10.85 5.22
C ASP A 66 -2.11 -11.55 5.59
N THR A 67 -1.12 -11.54 4.69
CA THR A 67 0.24 -12.03 5.00
C THR A 67 0.85 -11.28 6.18
N LEU A 68 0.83 -9.95 6.18
CA LEU A 68 1.35 -9.15 7.29
C LEU A 68 0.60 -9.43 8.59
N LEU A 69 -0.72 -9.56 8.54
CA LEU A 69 -1.56 -9.82 9.71
C LEU A 69 -1.27 -11.19 10.33
N ARG A 70 -0.96 -12.21 9.53
CA ARG A 70 -0.54 -13.53 10.07
C ARG A 70 0.80 -13.49 10.81
N ARG A 71 1.65 -12.50 10.50
CA ARG A 71 3.04 -12.41 11.01
C ARG A 71 3.19 -11.38 12.13
N THR A 72 2.23 -10.48 12.26
CA THR A 72 2.28 -9.34 13.18
C THR A 72 1.08 -9.33 14.10
N GLY A 73 1.16 -8.59 15.20
CA GLY A 73 0.04 -8.46 16.13
C GLY A 73 -1.04 -7.53 15.60
N ARG A 74 -0.65 -6.58 14.74
CA ARG A 74 -1.55 -5.53 14.25
C ARG A 74 -1.08 -4.96 12.92
N VAL A 75 -2.01 -4.80 11.99
CA VAL A 75 -1.80 -4.05 10.75
C VAL A 75 -2.66 -2.78 10.77
N LEU A 76 -2.06 -1.64 10.48
CA LEU A 76 -2.73 -0.34 10.39
C LEU A 76 -2.74 0.16 8.95
N LEU A 77 -3.89 0.63 8.49
CA LEU A 77 -4.08 1.23 7.17
C LEU A 77 -4.36 2.73 7.29
N PRO A 78 -3.81 3.55 6.37
CA PRO A 78 -4.02 4.99 6.38
C PRO A 78 -5.46 5.32 5.97
N VAL A 79 -6.10 6.17 6.77
CA VAL A 79 -7.38 6.79 6.43
C VAL A 79 -7.10 8.25 6.15
N ALA A 80 -7.09 8.60 4.87
CA ALA A 80 -6.89 9.97 4.43
C ALA A 80 -8.18 10.79 4.60
N ARG A 81 -8.03 12.03 5.08
CA ARG A 81 -9.13 12.92 5.43
C ARG A 81 -8.84 14.35 4.97
N THR A 82 -9.89 15.13 4.79
CA THR A 82 -9.83 16.60 4.67
C THR A 82 -10.85 17.19 5.61
N ALA A 83 -10.69 18.48 5.90
CA ALA A 83 -11.74 19.29 6.48
C ALA A 83 -12.87 19.51 5.46
N ALA A 84 -13.96 20.17 5.89
CA ALA A 84 -15.13 20.43 5.06
C ALA A 84 -14.84 21.28 3.81
N ASP A 85 -13.73 22.00 3.80
CA ASP A 85 -13.23 22.85 2.72
C ASP A 85 -12.18 22.15 1.83
N ASP A 86 -12.08 20.82 1.92
CA ASP A 86 -11.07 20.01 1.22
C ASP A 86 -9.61 20.28 1.62
N THR A 87 -9.35 20.98 2.72
CA THR A 87 -8.00 21.10 3.28
C THR A 87 -7.48 19.74 3.78
N PRO A 88 -6.32 19.23 3.30
CA PRO A 88 -5.77 17.95 3.75
C PRO A 88 -5.49 17.92 5.25
N LEU A 89 -5.95 16.87 5.92
CA LEU A 89 -5.69 16.64 7.34
C LEU A 89 -4.63 15.55 7.53
N PRO A 90 -3.97 15.48 8.70
CA PRO A 90 -3.10 14.37 9.05
C PRO A 90 -3.82 13.03 8.90
N LEU A 91 -3.08 12.01 8.44
CA LEU A 91 -3.58 10.65 8.32
C LEU A 91 -4.05 10.14 9.68
N SER A 92 -5.26 9.61 9.70
CA SER A 92 -5.69 8.68 10.74
C SER A 92 -5.30 7.25 10.36
N TRP A 93 -5.30 6.35 11.32
CA TRP A 93 -4.93 4.96 11.12
C TRP A 93 -6.04 4.04 11.62
N GLY A 94 -6.56 3.21 10.74
CA GLY A 94 -7.55 2.18 11.05
C GLY A 94 -6.87 0.82 11.16
N GLU A 95 -7.33 -0.01 12.08
CA GLU A 95 -6.86 -1.39 12.16
C GLU A 95 -7.46 -2.22 11.03
N TYR A 96 -6.59 -2.91 10.28
CA TYR A 96 -7.02 -3.80 9.22
C TYR A 96 -7.76 -5.00 9.81
N ARG A 97 -8.97 -5.23 9.31
CA ARG A 97 -9.76 -6.43 9.57
C ARG A 97 -10.11 -7.06 8.22
N PRO A 98 -9.71 -8.31 7.96
CA PRO A 98 -10.00 -8.97 6.70
C PRO A 98 -11.50 -8.95 6.37
N GLY A 99 -11.82 -8.60 5.13
CA GLY A 99 -13.21 -8.56 4.63
C GLY A 99 -14.04 -7.35 5.07
N THR A 100 -13.47 -6.37 5.79
CA THR A 100 -14.23 -5.19 6.27
C THR A 100 -13.86 -3.88 5.56
N LEU A 101 -12.99 -3.92 4.55
CA LEU A 101 -12.64 -2.72 3.79
C LEU A 101 -13.86 -2.22 3.02
N THR A 102 -14.01 -0.90 2.99
CA THR A 102 -15.10 -0.23 2.28
C THR A 102 -14.55 0.95 1.50
N THR A 103 -15.21 1.28 0.41
CA THR A 103 -14.79 2.38 -0.45
C THR A 103 -14.88 3.71 0.32
N GLY A 104 -13.73 4.35 0.49
CA GLY A 104 -13.62 5.71 0.99
C GLY A 104 -13.96 6.74 -0.08
N ARG A 105 -13.96 8.01 0.33
CA ARG A 105 -14.43 9.15 -0.49
C ARG A 105 -13.77 9.33 -1.86
N TRP A 106 -12.55 8.85 -2.06
CA TRP A 106 -11.83 8.96 -3.32
C TRP A 106 -11.90 7.68 -4.16
N GLY A 107 -12.80 6.75 -3.83
CA GLY A 107 -12.88 5.47 -4.51
C GLY A 107 -11.78 4.47 -4.12
N LEU A 108 -11.00 4.78 -3.08
CA LEU A 108 -9.96 3.90 -2.55
C LEU A 108 -10.56 2.99 -1.46
N LEU A 109 -10.04 1.78 -1.33
CA LEU A 109 -10.42 0.82 -0.27
C LEU A 109 -9.65 1.06 1.04
#